data_AF-B4D4K6-F1
#
_entry.id   AF-B4D4K6-F1
#
_cell.length_a   1.000
_cell.length_b   1.000
_cell.length_c   1.000
_cell.angle_alpha   90.00
_cell.angle_beta   90.00
_cell.angle_gamma   90.00
#
_symmetry.space_group_name_H-M   'P 1'
#
loop_
_entity.id
_entity.type
_entity.pdbx_description
1 polymer ?
#
loop_
_entity_poly.entity_id
_entity_poly.type
_entity_poly.pdbx_seq_one_letter_code
_entity_poly.pdbx_strand_id
1 'polypeptide(L)'
;MTKRRSASKAFAECALADQTAIVDDIVKDGTDAHKKAFSFFKNFRDRVTGGYYSTPEGWKAIGYVGNTPMIEFPGPPPEVLKHLGLE
;
A
#
# COMPACT_ATOMS: atom_id res chain seq x y z
N MET A 1 25.38 12.90 19.31
CA MET A 1 24.15 13.67 19.02
C MET A 1 23.92 13.69 17.51
N THR A 2 23.13 12.75 16.98
CA THR A 2 22.96 12.58 15.52
C THR A 2 21.90 13.55 15.01
N LYS A 3 22.34 14.55 14.26
CA LYS A 3 21.55 15.65 13.69
C LYS A 3 20.59 15.09 12.62
N ARG A 4 19.33 14.85 12.99
CA ARG A 4 18.23 14.52 12.05
C ARG A 4 17.48 15.79 11.66
N ARG A 5 17.97 16.54 10.67
CA ARG A 5 17.26 17.67 10.03
C ARG A 5 17.81 17.83 8.62
N SER A 6 17.00 17.57 7.58
CA SER A 6 17.39 17.78 6.18
C SER A 6 17.38 19.28 5.80
N ALA A 7 16.64 20.10 6.52
CA ALA A 7 16.77 21.55 6.54
C ALA A 7 16.52 22.00 7.99
N SER A 8 16.95 23.18 8.40
CA SER A 8 16.87 23.67 9.79
C SER A 8 15.46 23.76 10.41
N LYS A 9 14.40 23.25 9.74
CA LYS A 9 12.98 23.32 10.11
C LYS A 9 12.37 21.92 10.30
N ALA A 10 11.31 21.82 11.10
CA ALA A 10 10.53 20.57 11.20
C ALA A 10 9.73 20.32 9.90
N PHE A 11 9.36 19.06 9.63
CA PHE A 11 8.58 18.70 8.43
C PHE A 11 7.28 19.52 8.31
N ALA A 12 6.59 19.74 9.43
CA ALA A 12 5.36 20.55 9.49
C ALA A 12 5.57 22.04 9.13
N GLU A 13 6.82 22.52 9.19
CA GLU A 13 7.19 23.91 8.90
C GLU A 13 7.83 24.06 7.50
N CYS A 14 8.00 22.95 6.78
CA CYS A 14 8.51 22.95 5.41
C CYS A 14 7.42 23.40 4.43
N ALA A 15 7.83 24.00 3.30
CA ALA A 15 6.90 24.28 2.21
C ALA A 15 6.33 22.97 1.65
N LEU A 16 5.13 23.02 1.07
CA LEU A 16 4.47 21.82 0.53
C LEU A 16 5.36 21.07 -0.47
N ALA A 17 6.06 21.78 -1.34
CA ALA A 17 6.99 21.18 -2.31
C ALA A 17 8.12 20.38 -1.63
N ASP A 18 8.69 20.89 -0.54
CA ASP A 18 9.73 20.19 0.23
C ASP A 18 9.16 18.96 0.95
N GLN A 19 7.93 19.07 1.47
CA GLN A 19 7.24 17.94 2.09
C GLN A 19 6.99 16.84 1.06
N THR A 20 6.51 17.18 -0.14
CA THR A 20 6.27 16.24 -1.23
C THR A 20 7.58 15.58 -1.69
N ALA A 21 8.66 16.36 -1.84
CA ALA A 21 9.96 15.80 -2.22
C ALA A 21 10.49 14.77 -1.19
N ILE A 22 10.31 15.05 0.11
CA ILE A 22 10.66 14.08 1.17
C ILE A 22 9.81 12.81 1.06
N VAL A 23 8.51 12.94 0.77
CA VAL A 23 7.62 11.77 0.60
C VAL A 23 8.00 10.97 -0.64
N ASP A 24 8.26 11.62 -1.76
CA ASP A 24 8.67 10.97 -3.01
C ASP A 24 9.97 10.17 -2.84
N ASP A 25 10.95 10.73 -2.12
CA ASP A 25 12.20 10.07 -1.76
C ASP A 25 12.02 8.81 -0.88
N ILE A 26 10.93 8.75 -0.13
CA ILE A 26 10.58 7.63 0.76
C ILE A 26 9.71 6.59 0.04
N VAL A 27 9.02 6.96 -1.05
CA VAL A 27 8.09 6.05 -1.75
C VAL A 27 8.80 5.18 -2.80
N LYS A 28 9.78 5.73 -3.54
CA LYS A 28 10.52 4.99 -4.58
C LYS A 28 11.86 4.48 -4.07
N ASP A 29 11.89 3.22 -3.62
CA ASP A 29 13.06 2.40 -3.23
C ASP A 29 14.01 2.95 -2.13
N GLY A 30 13.84 4.21 -1.72
CA GLY A 30 14.68 4.88 -0.74
C GLY A 30 16.04 5.25 -1.31
N THR A 31 16.39 6.54 -1.32
CA THR A 31 17.78 6.95 -1.57
C THR A 31 18.69 6.47 -0.44
N ASP A 32 20.00 6.31 -0.70
CA ASP A 32 20.98 5.91 0.34
C ASP A 32 20.92 6.81 1.59
N ALA A 33 20.63 8.10 1.40
CA ALA A 33 20.46 9.07 2.47
C ALA A 33 19.20 8.81 3.32
N HIS A 34 18.15 8.25 2.72
CA HIS A 34 16.84 8.08 3.34
C HIS A 34 16.47 6.62 3.63
N LYS A 35 17.36 5.65 3.41
CA LYS A 35 17.16 4.22 3.67
C LYS A 35 16.52 3.87 5.02
N LYS A 36 16.91 4.55 6.11
CA LYS A 36 16.31 4.31 7.44
C LYS A 36 14.86 4.77 7.53
N ALA A 37 14.55 5.93 6.95
CA ALA A 37 13.18 6.45 6.89
C ALA A 37 12.32 5.57 5.98
N PHE A 38 12.85 5.22 4.79
CA PHE A 38 12.24 4.26 3.88
C PHE A 38 11.83 2.95 4.58
N SER A 39 12.78 2.28 5.24
CA SER A 39 12.49 1.00 5.92
C SER A 39 11.43 1.12 7.00
N PHE A 40 11.43 2.22 7.77
CA PHE A 40 10.39 2.46 8.77
C PHE A 40 9.02 2.65 8.12
N PHE A 41 8.90 3.55 7.14
CA PHE A 41 7.64 3.83 6.45
C PHE A 41 7.11 2.63 5.67
N LYS A 42 8.00 1.87 5.01
CA LYS A 42 7.66 0.60 4.37
C LYS A 42 7.04 -0.35 5.37
N ASN A 43 7.71 -0.59 6.50
CA ASN A 43 7.19 -1.48 7.54
C ASN A 43 5.86 -0.98 8.10
N PHE A 44 5.73 0.31 8.39
CA PHE A 44 4.48 0.90 8.85
C PHE A 44 3.35 0.69 7.84
N ARG A 45 3.59 1.02 6.56
CA ARG A 45 2.63 0.83 5.46
C ARG A 45 2.20 -0.64 5.37
N ASP A 46 3.17 -1.56 5.31
CA ASP A 46 2.92 -3.01 5.20
C ASP A 46 2.06 -3.54 6.37
N ARG A 47 2.26 -3.01 7.59
CA ARG A 47 1.48 -3.41 8.77
C ARG A 47 0.08 -2.80 8.78
N VAL A 48 -0.05 -1.52 8.42
CA VAL A 48 -1.35 -0.84 8.35
C VAL A 48 -2.22 -1.43 7.26
N THR A 49 -1.67 -1.70 6.07
CA THR A 49 -2.42 -2.36 4.99
C THR A 49 -2.84 -3.76 5.40
N GLY A 50 -1.95 -4.55 6.04
CA GLY A 50 -2.32 -5.86 6.55
C GLY A 50 -3.46 -5.81 7.57
N GLY A 51 -3.44 -4.83 8.49
CA GLY A 51 -4.50 -4.63 9.46
C GLY A 51 -5.81 -4.19 8.82
N TYR A 52 -5.78 -3.19 7.95
CA TYR A 52 -6.97 -2.66 7.28
C TYR A 52 -7.64 -3.69 6.37
N TYR A 53 -6.88 -4.41 5.54
CA TYR A 53 -7.42 -5.45 4.67
C TYR A 53 -7.80 -6.74 5.41
N SER A 54 -7.71 -6.76 6.74
CA SER A 54 -8.29 -7.79 7.59
C SER A 54 -9.66 -7.39 8.16
N THR A 55 -10.18 -6.20 7.85
CA THR A 55 -11.53 -5.76 8.24
C THR A 55 -12.56 -5.92 7.12
N PRO A 56 -13.87 -5.97 7.43
CA PRO A 56 -14.92 -6.04 6.41
C PRO A 56 -14.90 -4.88 5.40
N GLU A 57 -14.52 -3.68 5.83
CA GLU A 57 -14.38 -2.50 4.96
C GLU A 57 -13.19 -2.69 4.02
N GLY A 58 -12.06 -3.16 4.54
CA GLY A 58 -10.88 -3.48 3.74
C GLY A 58 -11.16 -4.57 2.71
N TRP A 59 -11.88 -5.63 3.08
CA TRP A 59 -12.28 -6.71 2.17
C TRP A 59 -13.04 -6.19 0.96
N LYS A 60 -14.06 -5.35 1.19
CA LYS A 60 -14.83 -4.71 0.12
C LYS A 60 -13.96 -3.86 -0.79
N ALA A 61 -13.00 -3.13 -0.24
CA ALA A 61 -12.10 -2.27 -1.01
C ALA A 61 -11.23 -3.04 -2.02
N ILE A 62 -10.92 -4.31 -1.76
CA ILE A 62 -10.15 -5.19 -2.67
C ILE A 62 -11.02 -6.21 -3.40
N GLY A 63 -12.35 -6.13 -3.27
CA GLY A 63 -13.27 -7.11 -3.86
C GLY A 63 -13.19 -8.50 -3.22
N TYR A 64 -12.62 -8.63 -2.03
CA TYR A 64 -12.64 -9.89 -1.30
C TYR A 64 -14.03 -10.14 -0.73
N VAL A 65 -14.71 -11.17 -1.23
CA VAL A 65 -16.07 -11.56 -0.82
C VAL A 65 -16.06 -12.51 0.38
N GLY A 66 -14.93 -13.18 0.64
CA GLY A 66 -14.80 -14.19 1.69
C GLY A 66 -15.59 -15.46 1.43
N ASN A 67 -15.74 -16.28 2.48
CA ASN A 67 -16.48 -17.54 2.43
C ASN A 67 -17.98 -17.30 2.68
N THR A 68 -18.62 -16.50 1.82
CA THR A 68 -20.06 -16.25 1.87
C THR A 68 -20.79 -17.43 1.23
N PRO A 69 -21.78 -18.05 1.89
CA PRO A 69 -22.54 -19.14 1.30
C PRO A 69 -23.27 -18.67 0.04
N MET A 70 -23.01 -19.34 -1.08
CA MET A 70 -23.71 -19.11 -2.35
C MET A 70 -24.73 -20.23 -2.56
N ILE A 71 -25.96 -19.86 -2.90
CA ILE A 71 -27.06 -20.81 -3.17
C ILE A 71 -26.81 -21.54 -4.51
N GLU A 72 -26.30 -20.82 -5.50
CA GLU A 72 -25.87 -21.36 -6.78
C GLU A 72 -24.42 -20.96 -7.05
N PHE A 73 -23.63 -21.90 -7.55
CA PHE A 73 -22.28 -21.65 -8.01
C PHE A 73 -22.32 -21.39 -9.51
N PRO A 74 -22.09 -20.15 -9.99
CA PRO A 74 -22.24 -19.80 -11.41
C PRO A 74 -21.17 -20.43 -12.32
N GLY A 75 -20.19 -21.14 -11.74
CA GLY A 75 -19.07 -21.68 -12.49
C GLY A 75 -18.01 -20.63 -12.81
N PRO A 76 -16.93 -21.05 -13.47
CA PRO A 76 -15.90 -20.12 -13.94
C PRO A 76 -16.47 -19.15 -14.99
N PRO A 77 -16.03 -17.88 -15.01
CA PRO A 77 -16.49 -16.91 -16.00
C PRO A 77 -16.23 -17.38 -17.45
N PRO A 78 -17.10 -17.01 -18.42
CA PRO A 78 -16.95 -17.39 -19.83
C PRO A 78 -15.60 -16.99 -20.43
N GLU A 79 -15.01 -15.88 -19.97
CA GLU A 79 -13.69 -15.42 -20.44
C GLU A 79 -12.57 -16.39 -20.04
N VAL A 80 -12.66 -16.99 -18.85
CA VAL A 80 -11.69 -17.98 -18.37
C VAL A 80 -11.83 -19.29 -19.14
N LEU A 81 -13.07 -19.70 -19.41
CA LEU A 81 -13.37 -20.89 -20.21
C LEU A 81 -12.80 -20.78 -21.63
N LYS A 82 -13.00 -19.63 -22.28
CA LYS A 82 -12.40 -19.33 -23.59
C LYS A 82 -10.87 -19.32 -23.56
N HIS A 83 -10.26 -18.75 -22.52
CA HIS A 83 -8.81 -18.75 -22.38
C HIS A 83 -8.24 -20.19 -22.27
N LEU A 84 -8.99 -21.10 -21.67
CA LEU A 84 -8.62 -22.50 -21.48
C LEU A 84 -9.02 -23.41 -22.67
N GLY A 85 -9.70 -22.89 -23.69
CA GLY A 85 -10.19 -23.68 -24.83
C GLY A 85 -11.31 -24.67 -24.47
N LEU A 86 -12.00 -24.42 -23.35
CA LEU A 86 -13.14 -25.19 -22.87
C LEU A 86 -14.42 -24.40 -23.23
N GLU A 87 -14.83 -24.43 -24.49
CA GLU A 87 -16.12 -23.86 -24.94
C GLU A 87 -17.28 -24.85 -24.76
#